data_AF-A0A246BC81-F1
#
_entry.id   AF-A0A246BC81-F1
#
_cell.length_a   1.000
_cell.length_b   1.000
_cell.length_c   1.000
_cell.angle_alpha   90.00
_cell.angle_beta   90.00
_cell.angle_gamma   90.00
#
_symmetry.space_group_name_H-M   'P 1'
#
loop_
_entity.id
_entity.type
_entity.pdbx_description
1 polymer ?
#
loop_
_entity_poly.entity_id
_entity_poly.type
_entity_poly.pdbx_seq_one_letter_code
_entity_poly.pdbx_strand_id
1 'polypeptide(L)'
;MKTLLLFFLFISGIFFGQEKTLFKAVSYNNLIELYNEKLGLKNEDLIANIERCKYIVADAKSKQNHQTEIAFNLFLTGLLEASSVADKNTAFLSVYQDANSYSLYNSRNKFVARLDKHQFDEQIEINGNKTETFISNYFYILQE
;
A
#
# COMPACT_ATOMS: atom_id res chain seq x y z
N MET A 1 44.46 22.91 9.83
CA MET A 1 43.16 23.52 9.45
C MET A 1 42.46 22.82 8.28
N LYS A 2 43.10 21.95 7.48
CA LYS A 2 42.42 21.20 6.39
C LYS A 2 41.59 20.01 6.88
N THR A 3 41.98 19.40 8.00
CA THR A 3 41.33 18.20 8.57
C THR A 3 39.97 18.49 9.23
N LEU A 4 39.78 19.69 9.80
CA LEU A 4 38.50 20.09 10.38
C LEU A 4 37.41 20.36 9.33
N LEU A 5 37.81 20.82 8.14
CA LEU A 5 36.89 21.16 7.06
C LEU A 5 36.27 19.91 6.42
N LEU A 6 37.03 18.80 6.39
CA LEU A 6 36.56 17.48 5.97
C LEU A 6 35.54 16.87 6.94
N PHE A 7 35.73 17.04 8.26
CA PHE A 7 34.75 16.61 9.26
C PHE A 7 33.44 17.42 9.16
N PHE A 8 33.52 18.72 8.91
CA PHE A 8 32.33 19.56 8.72
C PHE A 8 31.54 19.15 7.46
N LEU A 9 32.23 18.85 6.36
CA LEU A 9 31.61 18.35 5.12
C LEU A 9 30.95 16.97 5.28
N PHE A 10 31.58 16.07 6.05
CA PHE A 10 31.00 14.76 6.36
C PHE A 10 29.75 14.84 7.24
N ILE A 11 29.70 15.77 8.19
CA ILE A 11 28.52 15.97 9.05
C ILE A 11 27.41 16.72 8.30
N SER A 12 27.77 17.71 7.47
CA SER A 12 26.78 18.43 6.65
C SER A 12 26.16 17.57 5.56
N GLY A 13 26.87 16.55 5.05
CA GLY A 13 26.31 15.62 4.06
C GLY A 13 25.20 14.71 4.60
N ILE A 14 25.11 14.54 5.93
CA ILE A 14 24.11 13.68 6.59
C ILE A 14 22.79 14.43 6.83
N PHE A 15 22.81 15.77 6.93
CA PHE A 15 21.64 16.60 7.26
C PHE A 15 20.91 17.21 6.06
N PHE A 16 21.31 16.91 4.83
CA PHE A 16 20.59 17.30 3.60
C PHE A 16 19.86 16.14 2.91
N GLY A 17 19.66 15.02 3.60
CA GLY A 17 18.64 14.06 3.19
C GLY A 17 17.28 14.61 3.57
N GLN A 18 16.45 15.00 2.60
CA GLN A 18 15.03 15.27 2.85
C GLN A 18 14.46 14.13 3.72
N GLU A 19 14.10 14.44 4.97
CA GLU A 19 13.55 13.44 5.87
C GLU A 19 12.20 12.97 5.32
N LYS A 20 12.17 11.72 4.86
CA LYS A 20 10.93 11.05 4.48
C LYS A 20 10.18 10.71 5.77
N THR A 21 9.01 11.32 5.96
CA THR A 21 8.18 11.09 7.14
C THR A 21 7.12 10.04 6.82
N LEU A 22 6.87 9.10 7.73
CA LEU A 22 5.77 8.14 7.55
C LEU A 22 4.45 8.91 7.59
N PHE A 23 3.72 8.89 6.49
CA PHE A 23 2.43 9.57 6.36
C PHE A 23 1.26 8.63 6.65
N LYS A 24 1.27 7.43 6.07
CA LYS A 24 0.23 6.42 6.25
C LYS A 24 0.85 5.02 6.27
N ALA A 25 0.38 4.18 7.17
CA ALA A 25 0.55 2.74 7.10
C ALA A 25 -0.83 2.09 7.00
N VAL A 26 -1.02 1.24 6.01
CA VAL A 26 -2.19 0.38 5.85
C VAL A 26 -1.77 -1.02 6.26
N SER A 27 -2.42 -1.57 7.29
CA SER A 27 -2.10 -2.91 7.80
C SER A 27 -2.81 -4.02 7.01
N TYR A 28 -2.42 -5.27 7.23
CA TYR A 28 -3.17 -6.42 6.71
C TYR A 28 -4.59 -6.47 7.27
N ASN A 29 -4.81 -6.10 8.54
CA ASN A 29 -6.16 -5.98 9.09
C ASN A 29 -7.01 -4.98 8.31
N ASN A 30 -6.45 -3.83 7.94
CA ASN A 30 -7.19 -2.84 7.14
C ASN A 30 -7.51 -3.35 5.73
N LEU A 31 -6.62 -4.13 5.11
CA LEU A 31 -6.90 -4.78 3.83
C LEU A 31 -8.05 -5.80 3.95
N ILE A 32 -8.04 -6.62 5.00
CA ILE A 32 -9.08 -7.62 5.27
C ILE A 32 -10.44 -6.94 5.55
N GLU A 33 -10.44 -5.89 6.37
CA GLU A 33 -11.62 -5.07 6.65
C GLU A 33 -12.20 -4.46 5.38
N LEU A 34 -11.34 -3.88 4.53
CA LEU A 34 -11.78 -3.31 3.26
C LEU A 34 -12.38 -4.38 2.33
N TYR A 35 -11.74 -5.55 2.23
CA TYR A 35 -12.28 -6.68 1.45
C TYR A 35 -13.67 -7.10 1.95
N ASN A 36 -13.82 -7.26 3.26
CA ASN A 36 -15.10 -7.62 3.87
C ASN A 36 -16.16 -6.55 3.64
N GLU A 37 -15.82 -5.27 3.83
CA GLU A 37 -16.71 -4.14 3.62
C GLU A 37 -17.23 -4.10 2.18
N LYS A 38 -16.33 -4.21 1.19
CA LYS A 38 -16.70 -4.14 -0.23
C LYS A 38 -17.58 -5.31 -0.69
N LEU A 39 -17.49 -6.45 0.00
CA LEU A 39 -18.33 -7.62 -0.27
C LEU A 39 -19.53 -7.74 0.66
N GLY A 40 -19.74 -6.79 1.59
CA GLY A 40 -20.83 -6.85 2.56
C GLY A 40 -20.75 -8.05 3.52
N LEU A 41 -19.55 -8.55 3.79
CA LEU A 41 -19.31 -9.72 4.64
C LEU A 41 -19.25 -9.30 6.11
N LYS A 42 -19.79 -10.15 7.00
CA LYS A 42 -19.73 -9.94 8.45
C LYS A 42 -19.08 -11.14 9.12
N ASN A 43 -17.99 -10.90 9.85
CA ASN A 43 -17.31 -11.89 10.70
C ASN A 43 -16.82 -13.16 9.98
N GLU A 44 -16.40 -13.07 8.71
CA GLU A 44 -15.73 -14.19 8.03
C GLU A 44 -14.27 -14.31 8.47
N ASP A 45 -13.81 -15.55 8.63
CA ASP A 45 -12.40 -15.82 8.88
C ASP A 45 -11.55 -15.61 7.60
N LEU A 46 -10.24 -15.43 7.79
CA LEU A 46 -9.33 -15.14 6.68
C LEU A 46 -9.23 -16.27 5.65
N ILE A 47 -9.40 -17.53 6.07
CA ILE A 47 -9.33 -18.68 5.15
C ILE A 47 -10.56 -18.68 4.25
N ALA A 48 -11.75 -18.47 4.82
CA ALA A 48 -13.00 -18.31 4.07
C ALA A 48 -12.90 -17.15 3.07
N ASN A 49 -12.32 -16.01 3.49
CA ASN A 49 -12.07 -14.88 2.60
C ASN A 49 -11.16 -15.24 1.41
N ILE A 50 -10.08 -15.98 1.66
CA ILE A 50 -9.15 -16.44 0.61
C ILE A 50 -9.86 -17.37 -0.38
N GLU A 51 -10.62 -18.35 0.09
CA GLU A 51 -11.34 -19.28 -0.80
C GLU A 51 -12.43 -18.57 -1.61
N ARG A 52 -13.14 -17.62 -0.99
CA ARG A 52 -14.09 -16.76 -1.70
C ARG A 52 -13.40 -15.92 -2.78
N CYS A 53 -12.25 -15.33 -2.47
CA CYS A 53 -11.50 -14.52 -3.42
C CYS A 53 -11.02 -15.37 -4.61
N LYS A 54 -10.51 -16.59 -4.37
CA LYS A 54 -10.16 -17.55 -5.42
C LYS A 54 -11.34 -17.90 -6.31
N TYR A 55 -12.52 -18.13 -5.72
CA TYR A 55 -13.74 -18.39 -6.48
C TYR A 55 -14.12 -17.22 -7.39
N ILE A 56 -14.09 -15.99 -6.87
CA ILE A 56 -14.39 -14.78 -7.66
C ILE A 56 -13.41 -14.61 -8.83
N VAL A 57 -12.11 -14.83 -8.60
CA VAL A 57 -11.10 -14.81 -9.68
C VAL A 57 -11.40 -15.86 -10.75
N ALA A 58 -11.74 -17.09 -10.36
CA ALA A 58 -12.05 -18.17 -11.30
C ALA A 58 -13.32 -17.89 -12.10
N ASP A 59 -14.38 -17.39 -11.45
CA ASP A 59 -15.62 -17.00 -12.12
C ASP A 59 -15.39 -15.84 -13.10
N ALA A 60 -14.63 -14.81 -12.69
CA ALA A 60 -14.27 -13.68 -13.54
C ALA A 60 -13.50 -14.12 -14.79
N LYS A 61 -12.53 -15.04 -14.66
CA LYS A 61 -11.82 -15.65 -15.78
C LYS A 61 -12.78 -16.37 -16.73
N SER A 62 -13.71 -17.17 -16.20
CA SER A 62 -14.68 -17.92 -17.00
C SER A 62 -15.63 -17.01 -17.79
N LYS A 63 -15.94 -15.84 -17.23
CA LYS A 63 -16.82 -14.81 -17.82
C LYS A 63 -16.07 -13.75 -18.62
N GLN A 64 -14.74 -13.87 -18.78
CA GLN A 64 -13.89 -12.88 -19.44
C GLN A 64 -13.99 -11.47 -18.83
N ASN A 65 -14.27 -11.38 -17.53
CA ASN A 65 -14.33 -10.11 -16.80
C ASN A 65 -12.93 -9.76 -16.27
N HIS A 66 -12.10 -9.20 -17.15
CA HIS A 66 -10.70 -8.89 -16.84
C HIS A 66 -10.52 -7.88 -15.70
N GLN A 67 -11.39 -6.88 -15.58
CA GLN A 67 -11.27 -5.88 -14.52
C GLN A 67 -11.49 -6.49 -13.14
N THR A 68 -12.51 -7.33 -13.00
CA THR A 68 -12.74 -8.08 -11.75
C THR A 68 -11.61 -9.06 -11.48
N GLU A 69 -11.14 -9.78 -12.49
CA GLU A 69 -10.00 -10.70 -12.35
C GLU A 69 -8.77 -9.98 -11.78
N ILE A 70 -8.36 -8.86 -12.38
CA ILE A 70 -7.18 -8.10 -11.97
C ILE A 70 -7.35 -7.58 -10.53
N ALA A 71 -8.47 -6.93 -10.23
CA ALA A 71 -8.72 -6.36 -8.91
C ALA A 71 -8.71 -7.44 -7.81
N PHE A 72 -9.35 -8.58 -8.06
CA PHE A 72 -9.40 -9.67 -7.08
C PHE A 72 -8.10 -10.46 -6.98
N ASN A 73 -7.27 -10.53 -8.03
CA ASN A 73 -5.92 -11.09 -7.92
C ASN A 73 -5.02 -10.25 -6.99
N LEU A 74 -5.17 -8.92 -7.00
CA LEU A 74 -4.43 -8.03 -6.09
C LEU A 74 -4.89 -8.24 -4.63
N PHE A 75 -6.20 -8.33 -4.39
CA PHE A 75 -6.73 -8.71 -3.07
C PHE A 75 -6.22 -10.10 -2.64
N LEU A 76 -6.28 -11.10 -3.52
CA LEU A 76 -5.86 -12.46 -3.22
C LEU A 76 -4.39 -12.50 -2.78
N THR A 77 -3.52 -11.78 -3.47
CA THR A 77 -2.10 -11.64 -3.10
C THR A 77 -1.96 -11.13 -1.66
N GLY A 78 -2.62 -10.02 -1.33
CA GLY A 78 -2.54 -9.45 0.01
C GLY A 78 -3.18 -10.31 1.11
N LEU A 79 -4.27 -11.03 0.81
CA LEU A 79 -4.89 -11.96 1.76
C LEU A 79 -4.01 -13.18 2.02
N LEU A 80 -3.33 -13.71 1.00
CA LEU A 80 -2.37 -14.80 1.16
C LEU A 80 -1.17 -14.35 1.99
N GLU A 81 -0.62 -13.16 1.74
CA GLU A 81 0.41 -12.57 2.59
C GLU A 81 -0.07 -12.44 4.04
N ALA A 82 -1.29 -11.92 4.26
CA ALA A 82 -1.90 -11.80 5.58
C ALA A 82 -2.04 -13.14 6.32
N SER A 83 -2.21 -14.25 5.61
CA SER A 83 -2.30 -15.60 6.20
C SER A 83 -0.96 -16.14 6.67
N SER A 84 0.15 -15.61 6.14
CA SER A 84 1.52 -16.03 6.44
C SER A 84 2.18 -15.20 7.55
N VAL A 85 1.62 -14.04 7.90
CA VAL A 85 2.17 -13.15 8.93
C VAL A 85 1.59 -13.45 10.31
N ALA A 86 2.44 -13.38 11.33
CA ALA A 86 2.02 -13.58 12.73
C ALA A 86 1.20 -12.39 13.27
N ASP A 87 1.59 -11.16 12.92
CA ASP A 87 0.90 -9.94 13.34
C ASP A 87 0.25 -9.24 12.13
N LYS A 88 -1.09 -9.22 12.11
CA LYS A 88 -1.88 -8.58 11.06
C LYS A 88 -1.95 -7.06 11.16
N ASN A 89 -1.43 -6.47 12.24
CA ASN A 89 -1.24 -5.03 12.32
C ASN A 89 0.03 -4.56 11.61
N THR A 90 0.88 -5.50 11.16
CA THR A 90 2.03 -5.19 10.29
C THR A 90 1.55 -4.50 9.01
N ALA A 91 2.34 -3.54 8.52
CA ALA A 91 2.03 -2.79 7.31
C ALA A 91 2.04 -3.70 6.06
N PHE A 92 0.92 -3.69 5.34
CA PHE A 92 0.79 -4.19 3.98
C PHE A 92 1.30 -3.14 2.97
N LEU A 93 1.02 -1.87 3.23
CA LEU A 93 1.43 -0.72 2.43
C LEU A 93 1.89 0.39 3.37
N SER A 94 3.05 0.95 3.09
CA SER A 94 3.58 2.14 3.77
C SER A 94 3.73 3.27 2.77
N VAL A 95 3.26 4.45 3.16
CA VAL A 95 3.33 5.69 2.38
C VAL A 95 4.14 6.69 3.17
N TYR A 96 5.27 7.09 2.61
CA TYR A 96 6.11 8.14 3.15
C TYR A 96 5.93 9.41 2.33
N GLN A 97 6.00 10.56 2.98
CA GLN A 97 5.98 11.86 2.32
C GLN A 97 7.31 12.58 2.48
N ASP A 98 7.72 13.28 1.43
CA ASP A 98 8.74 14.32 1.46
C ASP A 98 8.14 15.64 0.95
N ALA A 99 8.97 16.68 0.77
CA ALA A 99 8.46 18.02 0.47
C ALA A 99 7.62 18.07 -0.83
N ASN A 100 7.87 17.17 -1.78
CA ASN A 100 7.31 17.24 -3.13
C ASN A 100 6.62 15.95 -3.57
N SER A 101 6.67 14.87 -2.78
CA SER A 101 6.14 13.59 -3.23
C SER A 101 5.64 12.67 -2.11
N TYR A 102 4.82 11.70 -2.52
CA TYR A 102 4.50 10.52 -1.74
C TYR A 102 5.20 9.31 -2.33
N SER A 103 5.89 8.53 -1.51
CA SER A 103 6.57 7.30 -1.91
C SER A 103 5.87 6.10 -1.28
N LEU A 104 5.41 5.16 -2.12
CA LEU A 104 4.70 3.95 -1.71
C LEU A 104 5.68 2.78 -1.63
N TYR A 105 5.54 1.99 -0.57
CA TYR A 105 6.35 0.82 -0.29
C TYR A 105 5.44 -0.36 0.05
N ASN A 106 5.78 -1.54 -0.46
CA ASN A 106 5.01 -2.76 -0.21
C ASN A 106 5.31 -3.37 1.18
N SER A 107 4.66 -4.50 1.48
CA SER A 107 4.79 -5.25 2.73
C SER A 107 6.21 -5.70 3.07
N ARG A 108 7.11 -5.76 2.07
CA ARG A 108 8.54 -6.08 2.24
C ARG A 108 9.41 -4.83 2.32
N ASN A 109 8.80 -3.66 2.51
CA ASN A 109 9.44 -2.35 2.49
C ASN A 109 10.23 -2.07 1.19
N LYS A 110 9.79 -2.64 0.06
CA LYS A 110 10.36 -2.33 -1.25
C LYS A 110 9.60 -1.17 -1.87
N PHE A 111 10.34 -0.21 -2.43
CA PHE A 111 9.78 0.91 -3.18
C PHE A 111 8.93 0.38 -4.34
N VAL A 112 7.72 0.94 -4.48
CA VAL A 112 6.80 0.60 -5.57
C VAL A 112 6.67 1.79 -6.52
N ALA A 113 6.30 2.96 -6.00
CA ALA A 113 6.10 4.14 -6.83
C ALA A 113 6.29 5.44 -6.06
N ARG A 114 6.44 6.52 -6.81
CA ARG A 114 6.43 7.90 -6.32
C ARG A 114 5.32 8.66 -7.01
N LEU A 115 4.47 9.32 -6.22
CA LEU A 115 3.37 10.16 -6.66
C LEU A 115 3.72 11.63 -6.42
N ASP A 116 3.30 12.49 -7.35
CA ASP A 116 3.38 13.94 -7.16
C ASP A 116 2.52 14.36 -5.95
N LYS A 117 3.07 15.22 -5.10
CA LYS A 117 2.40 15.61 -3.86
C LYS A 117 1.12 16.40 -4.11
N HIS A 118 1.14 17.34 -5.05
CA HIS A 118 -0.02 18.19 -5.30
C HIS A 118 -1.19 17.36 -5.82
N GLN A 119 -0.93 16.49 -6.80
CA GLN A 119 -1.96 15.61 -7.37
C GLN A 119 -2.51 14.64 -6.34
N PHE A 120 -1.65 14.08 -5.49
CA PHE A 120 -2.11 13.11 -4.48
C PHE A 120 -2.83 13.80 -3.31
N ASP A 121 -2.41 14.99 -2.91
CA ASP A 121 -3.09 15.81 -1.92
C ASP A 121 -4.53 16.14 -2.36
N GLU A 122 -4.73 16.53 -3.63
CA GLU A 122 -6.08 16.74 -4.21
C GLU A 122 -6.95 15.47 -4.13
N GLN A 123 -6.38 14.31 -4.45
CA GLN A 123 -7.11 13.05 -4.35
C GLN A 123 -7.49 12.71 -2.90
N ILE A 124 -6.61 13.00 -1.94
CA ILE A 124 -6.88 12.81 -0.51
C ILE A 124 -7.97 13.79 -0.05
N GLU A 125 -8.01 15.01 -0.57
CA GLU A 125 -9.06 15.98 -0.26
C GLU A 125 -10.43 15.53 -0.79
N ILE A 126 -10.48 15.01 -2.02
CA ILE A 126 -11.72 14.55 -2.68
C ILE A 126 -12.23 13.23 -2.07
N ASN A 127 -11.36 12.22 -1.95
CA ASN A 127 -11.75 10.86 -1.54
C ASN A 127 -11.62 10.62 -0.03
N GLY A 128 -10.95 11.52 0.68
CA GLY A 128 -10.63 11.43 2.09
C GLY A 128 -9.35 10.64 2.39
N ASN A 129 -8.76 10.90 3.55
CA ASN A 129 -7.61 10.17 4.10
C ASN A 129 -8.03 8.81 4.70
N LYS A 130 -8.61 7.93 3.87
CA LYS A 130 -9.13 6.61 4.25
C LYS A 130 -8.28 5.48 3.66
N THR A 131 -8.31 4.30 4.28
CA THR A 131 -7.63 3.08 3.80
C THR A 131 -7.90 2.81 2.33
N GLU A 132 -9.15 2.93 1.91
CA GLU A 132 -9.58 2.73 0.52
C GLU A 132 -8.80 3.62 -0.46
N THR A 133 -8.61 4.91 -0.17
CA THR A 133 -7.90 5.84 -1.04
C THR A 133 -6.49 5.36 -1.35
N PHE A 134 -5.77 4.85 -0.34
CA PHE A 134 -4.40 4.36 -0.51
C PHE A 134 -4.34 2.99 -1.18
N ILE A 135 -5.24 2.05 -0.80
CA ILE A 135 -5.28 0.72 -1.44
C ILE A 135 -5.67 0.85 -2.92
N SER A 136 -6.67 1.66 -3.25
CA SER A 136 -7.11 1.86 -4.65
C SER A 136 -6.01 2.44 -5.51
N ASN A 137 -5.28 3.45 -5.03
CA ASN A 137 -4.12 4.00 -5.75
C ASN A 137 -2.99 2.98 -5.88
N TYR A 138 -2.67 2.27 -4.80
CA TYR A 138 -1.64 1.23 -4.82
C TYR A 138 -1.98 0.12 -5.81
N PHE A 139 -3.24 -0.33 -5.83
CA PHE A 139 -3.70 -1.35 -6.76
C PHE A 139 -3.72 -0.85 -8.20
N TYR A 140 -4.12 0.39 -8.44
CA TYR A 140 -4.05 1.00 -9.77
C TYR A 140 -2.61 0.98 -10.31
N ILE A 141 -1.63 1.37 -9.49
CA ILE A 141 -0.20 1.37 -9.86
C ILE A 141 0.31 -0.04 -10.18
N LEU A 142 -0.15 -1.07 -9.47
CA LEU A 142 0.28 -2.45 -9.70
C LEU A 142 -0.33 -3.09 -10.97
N GLN A 143 -1.28 -2.43 -11.61
CA GLN A 143 -1.89 -2.91 -12.87
C GLN A 143 -1.12 -2.45 -14.12
N GLU A 144 -0.28 -1.42 -13.98
CA GLU A 144 0.62 -0.91 -15.02
C GLU A 144 1.89 -1.75 -15.13
#